data_AF-A0A538DDI4-F1
#
_entry.id   AF-A0A538DDI4-F1
#
_cell.length_a   1.000
_cell.length_b   1.000
_cell.length_c   1.000
_cell.angle_alpha   90.00
_cell.angle_beta   90.00
_cell.angle_gamma   90.00
#
_symmetry.space_group_name_H-M   'P 1'
#
loop_
_entity.id
_entity.type
_entity.pdbx_description
1 polymer ?
#
loop_
_entity_poly.entity_id
_entity_poly.type
_entity_poly.pdbx_seq_one_letter_code
_entity_poly.pdbx_strand_id
1 'polypeptide(L)'
;MRFAPEGEDFLDVCPLCQEIAAEYGWVKEGSPTTPTFDEEPRKRRFSLGAFLDPRRAAPDDSLAPEPILRRLSDQERAMVEAAELFNSSPYRRTVGGIGKSLGEPHASVVLLSGVNSEVVVTVAWDISWYQYRVLPESAQPVRLAERGHELAELEPSFRTWNARVEVDGRVVPEIARL
;
A
#
# COMPACT_ATOMS: atom_id res chain seq x y z
N MET A 1 -38.48 -4.12 -10.39
CA MET A 1 -37.36 -4.70 -9.61
C MET A 1 -37.36 -3.99 -8.28
N ARG A 2 -37.16 -4.70 -7.16
CA ARG A 2 -37.36 -4.09 -5.85
C ARG A 2 -36.04 -3.66 -5.20
N PHE A 3 -36.06 -2.49 -4.59
CA PHE A 3 -34.93 -1.89 -3.88
C PHE A 3 -35.39 -1.35 -2.52
N ALA A 4 -34.51 -1.41 -1.52
CA ALA A 4 -34.76 -0.90 -0.19
C ALA A 4 -33.78 0.25 0.14
N PRO A 5 -34.27 1.46 0.47
CA PRO A 5 -33.39 2.58 0.83
C PRO A 5 -32.61 2.34 2.13
N GLU A 6 -33.24 1.67 3.12
CA GLU A 6 -32.64 1.40 4.44
C GLU A 6 -32.63 -0.11 4.77
N GLY A 7 -32.96 -0.98 3.81
CA GLY A 7 -32.98 -2.44 3.97
C GLY A 7 -34.25 -3.04 4.59
N GLU A 8 -35.17 -2.22 5.11
CA GLU A 8 -36.40 -2.71 5.76
C GLU A 8 -37.59 -2.83 4.79
N ASP A 9 -37.85 -1.81 3.97
CA ASP A 9 -38.99 -1.76 3.04
C ASP A 9 -38.57 -1.77 1.56
N PHE A 10 -39.12 -2.72 0.80
CA PHE A 10 -38.83 -2.89 -0.63
C PHE A 10 -39.84 -2.15 -1.51
N LEU A 11 -39.36 -1.19 -2.29
CA LEU A 11 -40.13 -0.41 -3.27
C LEU A 11 -39.88 -0.90 -4.69
N ASP A 12 -40.92 -0.86 -5.53
CA ASP A 12 -40.80 -1.18 -6.94
C ASP A 12 -40.14 -0.04 -7.73
N VAL A 13 -38.94 -0.30 -8.24
CA VAL A 13 -38.19 0.63 -9.10
C VAL A 13 -38.33 0.21 -10.55
N CYS A 14 -38.63 1.19 -11.42
CA CYS A 14 -38.75 0.98 -12.85
C CYS A 14 -37.37 0.73 -13.52
N PRO A 15 -37.32 0.17 -14.74
CA PRO A 15 -36.06 -0.21 -15.37
C PRO A 15 -35.06 0.93 -15.58
N LEU A 16 -35.53 2.18 -15.77
CA LEU A 16 -34.67 3.34 -16.04
C LEU A 16 -34.07 3.97 -14.78
N CYS A 17 -34.63 3.71 -13.60
CA CYS A 17 -34.22 4.38 -12.35
C CYS A 17 -33.30 3.51 -11.47
N GLN A 18 -32.81 2.38 -12.00
CA GLN A 18 -32.00 1.43 -11.23
C GLN A 18 -30.63 2.01 -10.84
N GLU A 19 -29.97 2.69 -11.78
CA GLU A 19 -28.66 3.30 -11.56
C GLU A 19 -28.74 4.39 -10.49
N ILE A 20 -29.80 5.20 -10.55
CA ILE A 20 -30.08 6.26 -9.58
C ILE A 20 -30.33 5.64 -8.19
N ALA A 21 -31.14 4.58 -8.09
CA ALA A 21 -31.38 3.90 -6.81
C ALA A 21 -30.08 3.32 -6.21
N ALA A 22 -29.21 2.74 -7.05
CA ALA A 22 -27.91 2.24 -6.61
C ALA A 22 -26.96 3.38 -6.19
N GLU A 23 -26.99 4.52 -6.87
CA GLU A 23 -26.21 5.72 -6.51
C GLU A 23 -26.63 6.30 -5.14
N TYR A 24 -27.92 6.24 -4.81
CA TYR A 24 -28.44 6.55 -3.48
C TYR A 24 -28.20 5.45 -2.44
N GLY A 25 -27.51 4.37 -2.80
CA GLY A 25 -27.16 3.29 -1.89
C GLY A 25 -28.30 2.32 -1.58
N TRP A 26 -29.37 2.29 -2.38
CA TRP A 26 -30.49 1.39 -2.14
C TRP A 26 -30.09 -0.05 -2.44
N VAL A 27 -30.47 -0.98 -1.56
CA VAL A 27 -30.13 -2.39 -1.67
C VAL A 27 -31.16 -3.11 -2.53
N LYS A 28 -30.68 -3.79 -3.58
CA LYS A 28 -31.54 -4.60 -4.45
C LYS A 28 -31.97 -5.89 -3.74
N GLU A 29 -33.24 -6.25 -3.88
CA GLU A 29 -33.79 -7.52 -3.39
C GLU A 29 -32.97 -8.72 -3.95
N GLY A 30 -32.41 -9.54 -3.05
CA GLY A 30 -31.58 -10.69 -3.40
C GLY A 30 -30.11 -10.39 -3.70
N SER A 31 -29.63 -9.16 -3.49
CA SER A 31 -28.19 -8.88 -3.47
C SER A 31 -27.54 -9.67 -2.32
N PRO A 32 -26.41 -10.37 -2.53
CA PRO A 32 -25.68 -11.02 -1.45
C PRO A 32 -25.01 -9.95 -0.59
N THR A 33 -25.77 -9.33 0.29
CA THR A 33 -25.23 -8.59 1.42
C THR A 33 -24.62 -9.63 2.35
N THR A 34 -23.30 -9.79 2.28
CA THR A 34 -22.56 -10.56 3.27
C THR A 34 -22.96 -10.03 4.65
N PRO A 35 -23.55 -10.87 5.52
CA PRO A 35 -23.88 -10.43 6.85
C PRO A 35 -22.57 -10.16 7.58
N THR A 36 -22.40 -8.93 8.06
CA THR A 36 -21.50 -8.63 9.16
C THR A 36 -21.89 -9.56 10.32
N PHE A 37 -20.98 -10.45 10.71
CA PHE A 37 -21.17 -11.31 11.85
C PHE A 37 -21.28 -10.46 13.12
N ASP A 38 -22.50 -10.29 13.60
CA ASP A 38 -22.76 -10.10 15.03
C ASP A 38 -23.24 -11.44 15.57
N GLU A 39 -22.45 -12.09 16.42
CA GLU A 39 -22.97 -13.15 17.30
C GLU A 39 -22.11 -13.34 18.57
N GLU A 40 -22.59 -12.64 19.61
CA GLU A 40 -22.77 -13.01 21.02
C GLU A 40 -21.61 -13.50 21.93
N PRO A 41 -21.57 -13.00 23.19
CA PRO A 41 -20.67 -13.49 24.22
C PRO A 41 -21.12 -14.87 24.75
N ARG A 42 -20.25 -15.86 24.61
CA ARG A 42 -20.39 -17.19 25.23
C ARG A 42 -20.53 -17.09 26.76
N LYS A 43 -21.73 -17.31 27.29
CA LYS A 43 -21.94 -17.72 28.69
C LYS A 43 -21.25 -19.07 28.92
N ARG A 44 -20.14 -19.08 29.67
CA ARG A 44 -19.60 -20.30 30.28
C ARG A 44 -19.86 -20.29 31.79
N ARG A 45 -20.43 -21.42 32.20
CA ARG A 45 -20.94 -21.78 33.53
C ARG A 45 -19.91 -21.55 34.64
N PHE A 46 -20.42 -21.11 35.78
CA PHE A 46 -19.71 -21.09 37.07
C PHE A 46 -19.04 -22.46 37.34
N SER A 47 -17.73 -22.44 37.49
CA SER A 47 -16.94 -23.50 38.10
C SER A 47 -16.48 -22.99 39.46
N LEU A 48 -17.02 -23.55 40.55
CA LEU A 48 -16.63 -23.27 41.94
C LEU A 48 -15.28 -23.93 42.30
N GLY A 49 -14.25 -23.71 41.47
CA GLY A 49 -12.93 -24.36 41.62
C GLY A 49 -11.73 -23.51 41.24
N ALA A 50 -11.90 -22.21 40.92
CA ALA A 50 -10.80 -21.35 40.49
C ALA A 50 -10.23 -20.43 41.60
N PHE A 51 -10.34 -20.83 42.87
CA PHE A 51 -9.88 -20.03 44.01
C PHE A 51 -8.42 -20.29 44.43
N LEU A 52 -7.61 -21.03 43.66
CA LEU A 52 -6.23 -21.37 44.03
C LEU A 52 -5.24 -21.35 42.86
N ASP A 53 -5.27 -20.30 42.03
CA ASP A 53 -4.14 -20.02 41.13
C ASP A 53 -3.68 -18.56 41.26
N PRO A 54 -2.54 -18.29 41.93
CA PRO A 54 -1.99 -16.94 42.04
C PRO A 54 -1.18 -16.54 40.79
N ARG A 55 -1.28 -17.26 39.66
CA ARG A 55 -0.51 -16.96 38.44
C ARG A 55 -1.35 -16.71 37.19
N ARG A 56 -2.49 -16.01 37.30
CA ARG A 56 -3.09 -15.42 36.09
C ARG A 56 -3.99 -14.21 36.32
N ALA A 57 -3.39 -13.03 36.22
CA ALA A 57 -3.97 -11.86 35.57
C ALA A 57 -2.89 -10.76 35.55
N ALA A 58 -1.85 -10.95 34.72
CA ALA A 58 -1.21 -9.77 34.16
C ALA A 58 -2.30 -9.12 33.28
N PRO A 59 -2.60 -7.82 33.44
CA PRO A 59 -3.42 -7.14 32.45
C PRO A 59 -2.68 -7.29 31.13
N ASP A 60 -3.30 -8.01 30.19
CA ASP A 60 -2.90 -7.98 28.79
C ASP A 60 -3.24 -6.59 28.27
N ASP A 61 -2.37 -5.63 28.60
CA ASP A 61 -2.37 -4.29 28.04
C ASP A 61 -1.55 -4.28 26.74
N SER A 62 -1.58 -5.40 26.01
CA SER A 62 -1.27 -5.41 24.58
C SER A 62 -2.48 -4.86 23.83
N LEU A 63 -2.90 -3.66 24.19
CA LEU A 63 -3.48 -2.76 23.20
C LEU A 63 -2.36 -2.55 22.19
N ALA A 64 -2.31 -3.41 21.15
CA ALA A 64 -1.65 -3.03 19.93
C ALA A 64 -2.22 -1.64 19.61
N PRO A 65 -1.39 -0.60 19.49
CA PRO A 65 -1.90 0.70 19.11
C PRO A 65 -2.68 0.43 17.83
N GLU A 66 -3.99 0.66 17.85
CA GLU A 66 -4.77 0.70 16.62
C GLU A 66 -3.94 1.53 15.65
N PRO A 67 -3.59 1.01 14.46
CA PRO A 67 -2.61 1.66 13.63
C PRO A 67 -3.16 3.05 13.35
N ILE A 68 -2.56 4.05 13.99
CA ILE A 68 -2.91 5.44 13.75
C ILE A 68 -2.71 5.57 12.24
N LEU A 69 -3.80 5.77 11.51
CA LEU A 69 -3.77 6.04 10.07
C LEU A 69 -3.13 7.41 9.91
N ARG A 70 -1.82 7.47 10.15
CA ARG A 70 -1.00 8.66 10.06
C ARG A 70 -1.07 9.08 8.60
N ARG A 71 -1.46 10.34 8.39
CA ARG A 71 -1.38 10.94 7.06
C ARG A 71 0.09 11.00 6.66
N LEU A 72 0.41 10.45 5.50
CA LEU A 72 1.70 10.61 4.88
C LEU A 72 1.98 12.10 4.67
N SER A 73 3.20 12.53 4.98
CA SER A 73 3.70 13.84 4.58
C SER A 73 3.69 13.97 3.05
N ASP A 74 3.77 15.20 2.55
CA ASP A 74 3.79 15.46 1.11
C ASP A 74 4.98 14.78 0.43
N GLN A 75 6.13 14.73 1.12
CA GLN A 75 7.32 14.02 0.66
C GLN A 75 7.09 12.50 0.59
N GLU A 76 6.55 11.88 1.65
CA GLU A 76 6.26 10.44 1.66
C GLU A 76 5.23 10.08 0.58
N ARG A 77 4.22 10.93 0.35
CA ARG A 77 3.22 10.73 -0.70
C ARG A 77 3.84 10.80 -2.10
N ALA A 78 4.70 11.79 -2.36
CA ALA A 78 5.41 11.91 -3.63
C ALA A 78 6.35 10.72 -3.88
N MET A 79 7.00 10.18 -2.85
CA MET A 79 7.81 8.96 -2.97
C MET A 79 6.95 7.74 -3.36
N VAL A 80 5.78 7.58 -2.74
CA VAL A 80 4.85 6.48 -3.05
C VAL A 80 4.33 6.61 -4.48
N GLU A 81 3.86 7.79 -4.86
CA GLU A 81 3.36 8.06 -6.20
C GLU A 81 4.43 7.80 -7.27
N ALA A 82 5.67 8.26 -7.04
CA ALA A 82 6.77 8.01 -7.95
C ALA A 82 7.11 6.51 -8.08
N ALA A 83 7.08 5.78 -6.97
CA ALA A 83 7.28 4.34 -6.99
C ALA A 83 6.13 3.62 -7.72
N GLU A 84 4.89 4.05 -7.56
CA GLU A 84 3.73 3.52 -8.31
C GLU A 84 3.87 3.75 -9.81
N LEU A 85 4.25 4.96 -10.23
CA LEU A 85 4.55 5.28 -11.62
C LEU A 85 5.67 4.38 -12.17
N PHE A 86 6.77 4.24 -11.44
CA PHE A 86 7.86 3.33 -11.80
C PHE A 86 7.37 1.88 -11.94
N ASN A 87 6.56 1.40 -10.99
CA ASN A 87 6.04 0.03 -10.96
C ASN A 87 5.05 -0.27 -12.09
N SER A 88 4.36 0.75 -12.60
CA SER A 88 3.49 0.65 -13.79
C SER A 88 4.27 0.66 -15.11
N SER A 89 5.54 1.08 -15.08
CA SER A 89 6.38 1.20 -16.27
C SER A 89 6.99 -0.14 -16.72
N PRO A 90 7.47 -0.24 -17.97
CA PRO A 90 8.22 -1.41 -18.45
C PRO A 90 9.52 -1.67 -17.66
N TYR A 91 10.06 -0.68 -16.95
CA TYR A 91 11.32 -0.80 -16.22
C TYR A 91 11.20 -1.74 -15.01
N ARG A 92 10.03 -1.88 -14.39
CA ARG A 92 9.78 -2.87 -13.32
C ARG A 92 10.20 -4.27 -13.76
N ARG A 93 9.71 -4.72 -14.92
CA ARG A 93 10.04 -6.06 -15.46
C ARG A 93 11.53 -6.19 -15.78
N THR A 94 12.15 -5.12 -16.26
CA THR A 94 13.58 -5.08 -16.57
C THR A 94 14.41 -5.27 -15.30
N VAL A 95 14.09 -4.50 -14.24
CA VAL A 95 14.73 -4.62 -12.93
C VAL A 95 14.55 -6.02 -12.34
N GLY A 96 13.32 -6.56 -12.36
CA GLY A 96 13.07 -7.94 -11.90
C GLY A 96 13.83 -9.00 -12.71
N GLY A 97 14.00 -8.79 -14.02
CA GLY A 97 14.80 -9.65 -14.88
C GLY A 97 16.29 -9.64 -14.53
N ILE A 98 16.86 -8.45 -14.31
CA ILE A 98 18.26 -8.27 -13.89
C ILE A 98 18.48 -8.88 -12.50
N GLY A 99 17.56 -8.64 -11.57
CA GLY A 99 17.63 -9.16 -10.19
C GLY A 99 17.70 -10.69 -10.12
N LYS A 100 17.09 -11.42 -11.07
CA LYS A 100 17.25 -12.89 -11.15
C LYS A 100 18.69 -13.35 -11.36
N SER A 101 19.52 -12.52 -12.00
CA SER A 101 20.92 -12.86 -12.33
C SER A 101 21.90 -12.26 -11.32
N LEU A 102 21.61 -11.08 -10.79
CA LEU A 102 22.50 -10.32 -9.91
C LEU A 102 22.12 -10.36 -8.42
N GLY A 103 20.98 -10.96 -8.08
CA GLY A 103 20.48 -11.02 -6.71
C GLY A 103 19.64 -9.80 -6.32
N GLU A 104 19.50 -9.59 -5.01
CA GLU A 104 18.71 -8.51 -4.43
C GLU A 104 19.40 -7.15 -4.63
N PRO A 105 18.75 -6.17 -5.29
CA PRO A 105 19.31 -4.84 -5.41
C PRO A 105 19.02 -3.97 -4.18
N HIS A 106 19.87 -2.98 -3.96
CA HIS A 106 19.53 -1.80 -3.20
C HIS A 106 18.67 -0.85 -4.04
N ALA A 107 17.74 -0.13 -3.41
CA ALA A 107 16.98 0.92 -4.08
C ALA A 107 16.81 2.17 -3.24
N SER A 108 16.75 3.31 -3.92
CA SER A 108 16.42 4.58 -3.29
C SER A 108 15.40 5.36 -4.11
N VAL A 109 14.58 6.15 -3.42
CA VAL A 109 13.60 7.06 -4.00
C VAL A 109 13.83 8.43 -3.40
N VAL A 110 14.35 9.36 -4.20
CA VAL A 110 14.82 10.67 -3.73
C VAL A 110 14.11 11.77 -4.51
N LEU A 111 13.42 12.67 -3.81
CA LEU A 111 12.88 13.89 -4.40
C LEU A 111 14.03 14.84 -4.70
N LEU A 112 14.03 15.43 -5.90
CA LEU A 112 14.94 16.51 -6.23
C LEU A 112 14.40 17.84 -5.72
N SER A 113 15.30 18.66 -5.20
CA SER A 113 15.01 20.05 -4.90
C SER A 113 14.85 20.82 -6.22
N GLY A 114 13.63 21.25 -6.54
CA GLY A 114 13.34 21.99 -7.77
C GLY A 114 11.89 22.44 -7.86
N VAL A 115 11.57 23.24 -8.90
CA VAL A 115 10.20 23.67 -9.19
C VAL A 115 9.33 22.55 -9.76
N ASN A 116 9.95 21.53 -10.35
CA ASN A 116 9.28 20.33 -10.83
C ASN A 116 9.36 19.27 -9.73
N SER A 117 8.25 18.58 -9.45
CA SER A 117 8.17 17.43 -8.54
C SER A 117 8.86 16.19 -9.15
N GLU A 118 10.13 16.34 -9.50
CA GLU A 118 10.94 15.27 -10.08
C GLU A 118 11.49 14.36 -8.98
N VAL A 119 11.29 13.06 -9.13
CA VAL A 119 11.77 12.03 -8.21
C VAL A 119 12.74 11.12 -8.95
N VAL A 120 13.85 10.77 -8.30
CA VAL A 120 14.81 9.79 -8.81
C VAL A 120 14.58 8.47 -8.12
N VAL A 121 14.34 7.43 -8.91
CA VAL A 121 14.38 6.04 -8.45
C VAL A 121 15.72 5.47 -8.86
N THR A 122 16.54 5.07 -7.89
CA THR A 122 17.80 4.37 -8.13
C THR A 122 17.63 2.91 -7.79
N VAL A 123 18.12 2.02 -8.66
CA VAL A 123 18.21 0.57 -8.40
C VAL A 123 19.63 0.14 -8.67
N ALA A 124 20.26 -0.53 -7.70
CA ALA A 124 21.68 -0.77 -7.72
C ALA A 124 22.06 -2.16 -7.18
N TRP A 125 23.01 -2.79 -7.86
CA TRP A 125 23.72 -4.01 -7.48
C TRP A 125 25.21 -3.66 -7.33
N ASP A 126 26.01 -4.60 -6.81
CA ASP A 126 27.45 -4.42 -6.60
C ASP A 126 28.22 -3.99 -7.86
N ILE A 127 27.73 -4.39 -9.04
CA ILE A 127 28.42 -4.18 -10.34
C ILE A 127 27.64 -3.34 -11.37
N SER A 128 26.45 -2.86 -11.01
CA SER A 128 25.67 -2.01 -11.92
C SER A 128 24.59 -1.24 -11.19
N TRP A 129 24.31 -0.03 -11.65
CA TRP A 129 23.20 0.77 -11.14
C TRP A 129 22.45 1.46 -12.28
N TYR A 130 21.19 1.79 -12.02
CA TYR A 130 20.29 2.47 -12.94
C TYR A 130 19.53 3.55 -12.19
N GLN A 131 19.43 4.74 -12.78
CA GLN A 131 18.62 5.84 -12.28
C GLN A 131 17.50 6.16 -13.25
N TYR A 132 16.29 6.26 -12.71
CA TYR A 132 15.09 6.62 -13.44
C TYR A 132 14.60 7.96 -12.94
N ARG A 133 14.33 8.91 -13.85
CA ARG A 133 13.60 10.13 -13.51
C ARG A 133 12.11 9.86 -13.62
N VAL A 134 11.37 10.24 -12.59
CA VAL A 134 9.93 10.18 -12.50
C VAL A 134 9.36 11.59 -12.42
N LEU A 135 8.53 11.95 -13.41
CA LEU A 135 7.85 13.23 -13.50
C LEU A 135 6.35 12.96 -13.74
N PRO A 136 5.50 13.03 -12.70
CA PRO A 136 4.08 12.65 -12.79
C PRO A 136 3.32 13.35 -13.92
N GLU A 137 3.56 14.65 -14.11
CA GLU A 137 2.86 15.50 -15.08
C GLU A 137 3.39 15.37 -16.53
N SER A 138 4.34 14.47 -16.78
CA SER A 138 4.94 14.25 -18.10
C SER A 138 4.14 13.21 -18.91
N ALA A 139 4.02 13.42 -20.22
CA ALA A 139 3.46 12.42 -21.14
C ALA A 139 4.21 11.08 -21.11
N GLN A 140 5.51 11.13 -20.78
CA GLN A 140 6.30 9.96 -20.43
C GLN A 140 6.76 10.13 -18.98
N PRO A 141 6.01 9.59 -18.00
CA PRO A 141 6.22 9.89 -16.59
C PRO A 141 7.47 9.23 -16.03
N VAL A 142 7.99 8.17 -16.66
CA VAL A 142 9.20 7.46 -16.22
C VAL A 142 10.16 7.32 -17.38
N ARG A 143 11.42 7.71 -17.18
CA ARG A 143 12.51 7.51 -18.15
C ARG A 143 13.78 7.04 -17.48
N LEU A 144 14.56 6.20 -18.14
CA LEU A 144 15.94 5.94 -17.75
C LEU A 144 16.76 7.23 -17.95
N ALA A 145 17.40 7.68 -16.89
CA ALA A 145 18.23 8.88 -16.88
C ALA A 145 19.69 8.52 -17.11
N GLU A 146 20.18 7.62 -16.25
CA GLU A 146 21.60 7.32 -16.12
C GLU A 146 21.77 5.85 -15.71
N ARG A 147 22.96 5.32 -15.97
CA ARG A 147 23.39 3.99 -15.54
C ARG A 147 24.90 3.98 -15.40
N GLY A 148 25.41 3.09 -14.55
CA GLY A 148 26.83 2.92 -14.35
C GLY A 148 27.18 1.55 -13.81
N HIS A 149 28.45 1.37 -13.47
CA HIS A 149 29.03 0.07 -13.12
C HIS A 149 29.63 0.03 -11.72
N GLU A 150 29.83 1.19 -11.09
CA GLU A 150 30.38 1.29 -9.74
C GLU A 150 29.44 2.10 -8.84
N LEU A 151 29.09 1.56 -7.67
CA LEU A 151 28.24 2.27 -6.70
C LEU A 151 28.86 3.61 -6.24
N ALA A 152 30.18 3.77 -6.33
CA ALA A 152 30.87 5.01 -5.96
C ALA A 152 30.58 6.17 -6.94
N GLU A 153 30.11 5.88 -8.15
CA GLU A 153 29.68 6.89 -9.14
C GLU A 153 28.39 7.60 -8.69
N LEU A 154 27.57 6.94 -7.86
CA LEU A 154 26.34 7.52 -7.35
C LEU A 154 26.63 8.57 -6.27
N GLU A 155 26.00 9.74 -6.42
CA GLU A 155 25.97 10.74 -5.35
C GLU A 155 25.47 10.12 -4.03
N PRO A 156 26.02 10.53 -2.86
CA PRO A 156 25.65 9.95 -1.57
C PRO A 156 24.15 9.97 -1.26
N SER A 157 23.42 10.98 -1.74
CA SER A 157 21.96 11.11 -1.56
C SER A 157 21.18 9.94 -2.14
N PHE A 158 21.63 9.39 -3.28
CA PHE A 158 21.00 8.25 -3.95
C PHE A 158 21.39 6.89 -3.35
N ARG A 159 22.30 6.87 -2.37
CA ARG A 159 22.75 5.66 -1.67
C ARG A 159 22.19 5.54 -0.24
N THR A 160 21.12 6.27 0.04
CA THR A 160 20.38 6.21 1.31
C THR A 160 19.61 4.90 1.48
N TRP A 161 19.36 4.18 0.38
CA TRP A 161 18.70 2.87 0.36
C TRP A 161 17.37 2.83 1.11
N ASN A 162 16.53 3.85 0.87
CA ASN A 162 15.22 4.04 1.52
C ASN A 162 14.05 3.33 0.80
N ALA A 163 14.33 2.29 0.02
CA ALA A 163 13.32 1.48 -0.66
C ALA A 163 13.83 0.05 -0.85
N ARG A 164 12.89 -0.90 -0.85
CA ARG A 164 13.15 -2.30 -1.19
C ARG A 164 12.66 -2.62 -2.60
N VAL A 165 13.26 -3.63 -3.21
CA VAL A 165 12.80 -4.17 -4.51
C VAL A 165 12.35 -5.61 -4.30
N GLU A 166 11.10 -5.89 -4.66
CA GLU A 166 10.57 -7.26 -4.62
C GLU A 166 11.09 -8.08 -5.80
N VAL A 167 10.94 -9.41 -5.72
CA VAL A 167 11.52 -10.37 -6.70
C VAL A 167 11.04 -10.12 -8.14
N ASP A 168 9.87 -9.52 -8.31
CA ASP A 168 9.30 -9.18 -9.62
C ASP A 168 9.73 -7.79 -10.14
N GLY A 169 10.62 -7.11 -9.41
CA GLY A 169 11.14 -5.78 -9.70
C GLY A 169 10.29 -4.63 -9.15
N ARG A 170 9.24 -4.90 -8.35
CA ARG A 170 8.42 -3.86 -7.72
C ARG A 170 9.22 -3.10 -6.67
N VAL A 171 9.30 -1.79 -6.79
CA VAL A 171 9.92 -0.89 -5.82
C VAL A 171 8.89 -0.48 -4.77
N VAL A 172 9.23 -0.65 -3.49
CA VAL A 172 8.39 -0.27 -2.35
C VAL A 172 9.20 0.66 -1.44
N PRO A 173 8.84 1.95 -1.35
CA PRO A 173 9.50 2.89 -0.44
C PRO A 173 9.35 2.47 1.02
N GLU A 174 10.41 2.64 1.80
CA GLU A 174 10.41 2.38 3.24
C GLU A 174 9.97 3.65 3.99
N ILE A 175 8.66 3.74 4.22
CA ILE A 175 8.07 4.83 5.01
C ILE A 175 8.06 4.41 6.48
N ALA A 176 8.65 5.24 7.34
CA ALA A 176 8.68 5.01 8.77
C ALA A 176 7.27 4.80 9.34
N ARG A 177 7.05 3.64 9.95
CA ARG A 177 5.91 3.38 10.83
C ARG A 177 6.33 3.83 12.23
N LEU A 178 5.72 4.88 12.75
CA LEU A 178 5.96 5.35 14.12
C LEU A 178 5.37 4.37 15.13
#